data_AF-A0A5B0WKY7-F1
#
_entry.id   AF-A0A5B0WKY7-F1
#
_cell.length_a   1.000
_cell.length_b   1.000
_cell.length_c   1.000
_cell.angle_alpha   90.00
_cell.angle_beta   90.00
_cell.angle_gamma   90.00
#
_symmetry.space_group_name_H-M   'P 1'
#
loop_
_entity.id
_entity.type
_entity.pdbx_description
1 polymer ?
#
loop_
_entity_poly.entity_id
_entity_poly.type
_entity_poly.pdbx_seq_one_letter_code
_entity_poly.pdbx_strand_id
1 'polypeptide(L)'
;MLAQAIKRRLSKEENQKGFTLIELLAVIVILGIIAVIAIPLIGNVISNAKEDSDVATARQIYDASRLYIVGEKDGKFNDDTAAVTVTLIEMQDEGYLDKEISLPSSKAKITEATVNYTKEGQLDNIVIKPIAAGADKTTGVFTAKQVLSSKAK
;
A
#
# COMPACT_ATOMS: atom_id res chain seq x y z
N MET A 1 -63.18 21.88 26.21
CA MET A 1 -62.21 21.00 25.51
C MET A 1 -60.93 21.73 25.05
N LEU A 2 -60.99 23.02 24.71
CA LEU A 2 -59.81 23.79 24.25
C LEU A 2 -58.68 23.92 25.30
N ALA A 3 -59.04 24.10 26.57
CA ALA A 3 -58.07 24.29 27.67
C ALA A 3 -57.19 23.05 27.93
N GLN A 4 -57.73 21.83 27.75
CA GLN A 4 -56.94 20.59 27.87
C GLN A 4 -55.96 20.40 26.71
N ALA A 5 -56.32 20.85 25.50
CA ALA A 5 -55.44 20.77 24.33
C ALA A 5 -54.21 21.70 24.46
N ILE A 6 -54.38 22.88 25.08
CA ILE A 6 -53.30 23.84 25.34
C ILE A 6 -52.35 23.32 26.44
N LYS A 7 -52.90 22.79 27.56
CA LYS A 7 -52.11 22.23 28.66
C LYS A 7 -51.19 21.07 28.24
N ARG A 8 -51.60 20.28 27.23
CA ARG A 8 -50.85 19.15 26.68
C ARG A 8 -49.72 19.55 25.73
N ARG A 9 -49.74 20.78 25.19
CA ARG A 9 -48.63 21.34 24.37
C ARG A 9 -47.55 21.98 25.23
N LEU A 10 -47.94 22.73 26.28
CA LEU A 10 -47.00 23.35 27.22
C LEU A 10 -46.17 22.33 28.03
N SER A 11 -46.77 21.19 28.38
CA SER A 11 -46.08 20.11 29.13
C SER A 11 -45.14 19.24 28.27
N LYS A 12 -45.12 19.43 26.94
CA LYS A 12 -44.27 18.63 26.03
C LYS A 12 -42.89 19.26 25.79
N GLU A 13 -42.71 20.54 26.15
CA GLU A 13 -41.45 21.27 25.97
C GLU A 13 -40.50 21.16 27.18
N GLU A 14 -40.99 20.71 28.35
CA GLU A 14 -40.22 20.65 29.60
C GLU A 14 -39.22 19.48 29.68
N ASN A 15 -39.24 18.56 28.70
CA ASN A 15 -38.36 17.38 28.66
C ASN A 15 -37.20 17.48 27.65
N GLN A 16 -36.99 18.65 27.04
CA GLN A 16 -35.78 18.88 26.25
C GLN A 16 -34.64 19.33 27.17
N LYS A 17 -34.09 18.38 27.94
CA LYS A 17 -32.82 18.60 28.64
C LYS A 17 -31.72 18.77 27.59
N GLY A 18 -31.37 20.02 27.30
CA GLY A 18 -30.27 20.36 26.41
C GLY A 18 -28.93 19.90 26.99
N PHE A 19 -28.05 19.43 26.11
CA PHE A 19 -26.68 19.08 26.45
C PHE A 19 -25.95 20.33 26.94
N THR A 20 -25.22 20.24 28.04
CA THR A 20 -24.49 21.40 28.58
C THR A 20 -23.17 21.59 27.81
N LEU A 21 -22.72 22.85 27.68
CA LEU A 21 -21.43 23.14 27.04
C LEU A 21 -20.25 22.49 27.78
N ILE A 22 -20.36 22.32 29.10
CA ILE A 22 -19.31 21.69 29.90
C ILE A 22 -19.16 20.19 29.61
N GLU A 23 -20.26 19.50 29.31
CA GLU A 23 -20.22 18.09 28.89
C GLU A 23 -19.54 17.94 27.53
N LEU A 24 -19.84 18.82 26.57
CA LEU A 24 -19.11 18.82 25.30
C LEU A 24 -17.64 19.18 25.48
N LEU A 25 -17.33 20.11 26.39
CA LEU A 25 -15.95 20.52 26.68
C LEU A 25 -15.12 19.37 27.25
N ALA A 26 -15.65 18.59 28.19
CA ALA A 26 -14.95 17.44 28.74
C ALA A 26 -14.61 16.39 27.66
N VAL A 27 -15.53 16.15 26.71
CA VAL A 27 -15.34 15.19 25.62
C VAL A 27 -14.23 15.63 24.67
N ILE A 28 -14.21 16.88 24.22
CA ILE A 28 -13.17 17.37 23.29
C ILE A 28 -11.78 17.38 23.94
N VAL A 29 -11.69 17.61 25.25
CA VAL A 29 -10.42 17.54 26.00
C VAL A 29 -9.87 16.11 25.97
N ILE A 30 -10.71 15.11 26.27
CA ILE A 30 -10.30 13.70 26.22
C ILE A 30 -9.91 13.28 24.79
N LEU A 31 -10.72 13.65 23.79
CA LEU A 31 -10.40 13.38 22.38
C LEU A 31 -9.09 14.05 21.94
N GLY A 32 -8.82 15.27 22.43
CA GLY A 32 -7.58 15.98 22.15
C GLY A 32 -6.35 15.26 22.70
N ILE A 33 -6.41 14.77 23.94
CA ILE A 33 -5.33 13.98 24.55
C ILE A 33 -5.06 12.69 23.74
N ILE A 34 -6.11 11.96 23.37
CA ILE A 34 -5.99 10.73 22.58
C ILE A 34 -5.41 11.03 21.20
N ALA A 35 -5.87 12.10 20.54
CA ALA A 35 -5.44 12.47 19.19
C ALA A 35 -3.92 12.74 19.11
N VAL A 36 -3.35 13.39 20.13
CA VAL A 36 -1.90 13.69 20.18
C VAL A 36 -1.04 12.42 20.10
N ILE A 37 -1.46 11.32 20.75
CA ILE A 37 -0.72 10.05 20.73
C ILE A 37 -1.08 9.23 19.49
N ALA A 38 -2.35 9.23 19.09
CA ALA A 38 -2.86 8.39 18.02
C ALA A 38 -2.32 8.80 16.63
N ILE A 39 -2.21 10.10 16.34
CA ILE A 39 -1.79 10.60 15.02
C ILE A 39 -0.40 10.09 14.61
N PRO A 40 0.69 10.26 15.40
CA PRO A 40 2.01 9.77 14.99
C PRO A 40 2.06 8.23 14.91
N LEU A 41 1.37 7.52 15.81
CA LEU A 41 1.33 6.06 15.80
C LEU A 41 0.66 5.52 14.53
N ILE A 42 -0.52 6.05 14.18
CA ILE A 42 -1.26 5.66 12.97
C ILE A 42 -0.47 6.04 11.72
N GLY A 43 0.19 7.20 11.71
CA GLY A 43 1.06 7.63 10.61
C GLY A 43 2.17 6.63 10.31
N ASN A 44 2.87 6.15 11.33
CA ASN A 44 3.94 5.15 11.18
C ASN A 44 3.39 3.80 10.69
N VAL A 45 2.25 3.34 11.24
CA VAL A 45 1.62 2.09 10.80
C VAL A 45 1.21 2.15 9.33
N ILE A 46 0.61 3.26 8.89
CA ILE A 46 0.24 3.45 7.48
C ILE A 46 1.48 3.50 6.59
N SER A 47 2.56 4.18 7.01
CA SER A 47 3.80 4.24 6.24
C SER A 47 4.40 2.84 6.05
N ASN A 48 4.47 2.04 7.11
CA ASN A 48 5.00 0.67 7.05
C ASN A 48 4.11 -0.21 6.16
N ALA A 49 2.78 -0.13 6.31
CA ALA A 49 1.85 -0.89 5.48
C ALA A 49 1.97 -0.54 3.98
N LYS A 50 2.25 0.72 3.65
CA LYS A 50 2.52 1.16 2.27
C LYS A 50 3.82 0.57 1.73
N GLU A 51 4.89 0.59 2.53
CA GLU A 51 6.17 -0.02 2.19
C GLU A 51 6.02 -1.54 1.97
N ASP A 52 5.36 -2.25 2.88
CA ASP A 52 5.10 -3.69 2.77
C ASP A 52 4.29 -4.03 1.50
N SER A 53 3.28 -3.21 1.17
CA SER A 53 2.45 -3.40 -0.02
C SER A 53 3.23 -3.20 -1.32
N ASP A 54 4.14 -2.23 -1.34
CA ASP A 54 5.01 -2.01 -2.50
C ASP A 54 6.02 -3.15 -2.68
N VAL A 55 6.59 -3.66 -1.58
CA VAL A 55 7.47 -4.86 -1.62
C VAL A 55 6.70 -6.08 -2.11
N ALA A 56 5.44 -6.25 -1.71
CA ALA A 56 4.57 -7.31 -2.23
C ALA A 56 4.34 -7.17 -3.75
N THR A 57 4.16 -5.94 -4.23
CA THR A 57 4.04 -5.65 -5.68
C THR A 57 5.33 -6.03 -6.42
N ALA A 58 6.49 -5.66 -5.88
CA ALA A 58 7.78 -6.07 -6.44
C ALA A 58 7.94 -7.60 -6.48
N ARG A 59 7.41 -8.30 -5.48
CA ARG A 59 7.38 -9.77 -5.46
C ARG A 59 6.47 -10.36 -6.53
N GLN A 60 5.32 -9.76 -6.79
CA GLN A 60 4.44 -10.18 -7.90
C GLN A 60 5.16 -10.05 -9.25
N ILE A 61 5.89 -8.94 -9.46
CA ILE A 61 6.69 -8.73 -10.67
C ILE A 61 7.80 -9.77 -10.78
N TYR A 62 8.45 -10.14 -9.67
CA TYR A 62 9.44 -11.21 -9.64
C TYR A 62 8.86 -12.59 -10.00
N ASP A 63 7.71 -12.94 -9.45
CA ASP A 63 7.07 -14.21 -9.74
C ASP A 63 6.64 -14.28 -11.22
N ALA A 64 6.15 -13.16 -11.77
CA ALA A 64 5.85 -13.02 -13.20
C ALA A 64 7.11 -13.15 -14.07
N SER A 65 8.23 -12.50 -13.70
CA SER A 65 9.47 -12.58 -14.46
C SER A 65 10.08 -13.99 -14.45
N ARG A 66 9.93 -14.73 -13.34
CA ARG A 66 10.33 -16.15 -13.30
C ARG A 66 9.49 -17.00 -14.24
N LEU A 67 8.18 -16.76 -14.28
CA LEU A 67 7.28 -17.51 -15.15
C LEU A 67 7.57 -17.21 -16.63
N TYR A 68 7.83 -15.94 -16.96
CA TYR A 68 8.30 -15.53 -18.28
C TYR A 68 9.61 -16.22 -18.69
N ILE A 69 10.62 -16.28 -17.81
CA ILE A 69 11.88 -16.97 -18.13
C ILE A 69 11.66 -18.47 -18.37
N VAL A 70 10.78 -19.12 -17.61
CA VAL A 70 10.46 -20.53 -17.82
C VAL A 70 9.72 -20.76 -19.15
N GLY A 71 8.79 -19.87 -19.51
CA GLY A 71 7.99 -19.99 -20.74
C GLY A 71 8.75 -19.62 -22.01
N GLU A 72 9.39 -18.45 -22.02
CA GLU A 72 9.93 -17.83 -23.25
C GLU A 72 11.46 -17.93 -23.36
N LYS A 73 12.14 -18.27 -22.27
CA LYS A 73 13.61 -18.42 -22.24
C LYS A 73 14.04 -19.85 -21.92
N ASP A 74 13.15 -20.83 -22.05
CA ASP A 74 13.39 -22.25 -21.73
C ASP A 74 13.95 -22.48 -20.31
N GLY A 75 13.64 -21.59 -19.36
CA GLY A 75 14.17 -21.64 -17.99
C GLY A 75 15.64 -21.22 -17.86
N LYS A 76 16.21 -20.57 -18.88
CA LYS A 76 17.60 -20.07 -18.84
C LYS A 76 17.65 -18.68 -18.22
N PHE A 77 18.32 -18.59 -17.07
CA PHE A 77 18.56 -17.32 -16.34
C PHE A 77 19.90 -16.67 -16.70
N ASN A 78 20.57 -17.20 -17.72
CA ASN A 78 21.85 -16.76 -18.24
C ASN A 78 21.86 -16.93 -19.77
N ASP A 79 22.25 -15.89 -20.49
CA ASP A 79 22.85 -16.07 -21.81
C ASP A 79 24.35 -16.14 -21.59
N ASP A 80 25.06 -17.06 -22.26
CA ASP A 80 26.45 -17.54 -22.05
C ASP A 80 27.55 -16.52 -21.63
N THR A 81 27.31 -15.21 -21.62
CA THR A 81 28.23 -14.15 -21.17
C THR A 81 27.65 -13.13 -20.17
N ALA A 82 26.33 -13.05 -19.95
CA ALA A 82 25.70 -12.02 -19.13
C ALA A 82 24.52 -12.52 -18.27
N ALA A 83 24.30 -11.82 -17.16
CA ALA A 83 23.10 -11.94 -16.34
C ALA A 83 21.85 -11.57 -17.17
N VAL A 84 20.75 -12.30 -16.97
CA VAL A 84 19.47 -11.99 -17.63
C VAL A 84 18.77 -10.86 -16.90
N THR A 85 18.30 -9.90 -17.68
CA THR A 85 17.44 -8.81 -17.25
C THR A 85 16.10 -8.96 -17.94
N VAL A 86 15.01 -8.92 -17.17
CA VAL A 86 13.64 -8.97 -17.70
C VAL A 86 12.97 -7.61 -17.47
N THR A 87 12.39 -7.05 -18.52
CA THR A 87 11.70 -5.77 -18.48
C THR A 87 10.18 -5.94 -18.36
N LEU A 88 9.52 -4.89 -17.84
CA LEU A 88 8.08 -4.85 -17.67
C LEU A 88 7.33 -5.06 -18.98
N ILE A 89 7.83 -4.49 -20.06
CA ILE A 89 7.20 -4.54 -21.38
C ILE A 89 7.19 -5.98 -21.91
N GLU A 90 8.31 -6.69 -21.80
CA GLU A 90 8.39 -8.10 -22.21
C GLU A 90 7.38 -8.98 -21.46
N MET A 91 7.23 -8.77 -20.15
CA MET A 91 6.25 -9.52 -19.36
C MET A 91 4.80 -9.16 -19.68
N GLN A 92 4.54 -7.90 -20.04
CA GLN A 92 3.19 -7.41 -20.35
C GLN A 92 2.72 -7.76 -21.75
N ASP A 93 3.64 -7.82 -22.72
CA ASP A 93 3.32 -8.18 -24.10
C ASP A 93 3.04 -9.68 -24.22
N GLU A 94 3.80 -10.51 -23.49
CA GLU A 94 3.60 -11.96 -23.43
C GLU A 94 2.50 -12.41 -22.43
N GLY A 95 1.86 -11.45 -21.75
CA GLY A 95 0.68 -11.72 -20.91
C GLY A 95 0.96 -12.35 -19.53
N TYR A 96 2.22 -12.31 -19.07
CA TYR A 96 2.60 -12.78 -17.73
C TYR A 96 2.30 -11.76 -16.63
N LEU A 97 2.07 -10.50 -16.98
CA LEU A 97 1.76 -9.43 -16.04
C LEU A 97 0.73 -8.45 -16.65
N ASP A 98 -0.16 -7.93 -15.81
CA ASP A 98 -1.16 -6.95 -16.25
C ASP A 98 -0.52 -5.65 -16.76
N LYS A 99 -1.12 -5.10 -17.83
CA LYS A 99 -0.69 -3.83 -18.45
C LYS A 99 -0.88 -2.63 -17.54
N GLU A 100 -1.82 -2.71 -16.61
CA GLU A 100 -2.13 -1.64 -15.66
C GLU A 100 -1.87 -2.09 -14.22
N ILE A 101 -0.60 -2.00 -13.81
CA ILE A 101 -0.20 -2.19 -12.41
C ILE A 101 0.18 -0.85 -11.78
N SER A 102 -0.27 -0.62 -10.55
CA SER A 102 -0.04 0.62 -9.80
C SER A 102 0.58 0.33 -8.45
N LEU A 103 1.41 1.25 -7.96
CA LEU A 103 1.97 1.17 -6.62
C LEU A 103 0.88 1.42 -5.57
N PRO A 104 0.67 0.52 -4.60
CA PRO A 104 -0.27 0.72 -3.52
C PRO A 104 0.01 1.97 -2.66
N SER A 105 1.29 2.34 -2.50
CA SER A 105 1.69 3.45 -1.64
C SER A 105 1.36 4.84 -2.20
N SER A 106 1.60 5.03 -3.50
CA SER A 106 1.48 6.31 -4.21
C SER A 106 0.28 6.36 -5.16
N LYS A 107 -0.35 5.21 -5.43
CA LYS A 107 -1.37 5.00 -6.47
C LYS A 107 -0.88 5.35 -7.89
N ALA A 108 0.43 5.58 -8.06
CA ALA A 108 1.00 5.89 -9.35
C ALA A 108 1.10 4.60 -10.18
N LYS A 109 0.83 4.70 -11.48
CA LYS A 109 1.03 3.59 -12.41
C LYS A 109 2.52 3.27 -12.51
N ILE A 110 2.87 2.00 -12.47
CA ILE A 110 4.24 1.55 -12.74
C ILE A 110 4.47 1.68 -14.24
N THR A 111 5.42 2.53 -14.63
CA THR A 111 5.74 2.80 -16.04
C THR A 111 6.92 1.97 -16.51
N GLU A 112 7.85 1.66 -15.61
CA GLU A 112 9.02 0.82 -15.91
C GLU A 112 9.27 -0.10 -14.72
N ALA A 113 9.54 -1.37 -14.99
CA ALA A 113 10.09 -2.30 -14.02
C ALA A 113 11.13 -3.18 -14.68
N THR A 114 12.20 -3.48 -13.96
CA THR A 114 13.32 -4.29 -14.45
C THR A 114 13.71 -5.27 -13.36
N VAL A 115 13.66 -6.57 -13.67
CA VAL A 115 14.13 -7.64 -12.77
C VAL A 115 15.48 -8.11 -13.25
N ASN A 116 16.49 -7.98 -12.39
CA ASN A 116 17.86 -8.39 -12.67
C ASN A 116 18.19 -9.68 -11.92
N TYR A 117 18.69 -10.68 -12.64
CA TYR A 117 19.13 -11.95 -12.07
C TYR A 117 20.66 -12.04 -12.04
N THR A 118 21.22 -12.76 -11.07
CA THR A 118 22.64 -13.13 -11.09
C THR A 118 22.89 -14.26 -12.08
N LYS A 119 24.16 -14.54 -12.40
CA LYS A 119 24.54 -15.63 -13.32
C LYS A 119 24.13 -17.01 -12.81
N GLU A 120 23.91 -17.14 -11.50
CA GLU A 120 23.45 -18.33 -10.81
C GLU A 120 21.91 -18.45 -10.80
N GLY A 121 21.20 -17.54 -11.48
CA GLY A 121 19.74 -17.49 -11.56
C GLY A 121 19.05 -16.99 -10.29
N GLN A 122 19.80 -16.41 -9.36
CA GLN A 122 19.23 -15.79 -8.15
C GLN A 122 18.75 -14.37 -8.47
N LEU A 123 17.75 -13.88 -7.73
CA LEU A 123 17.36 -12.48 -7.83
C LEU A 123 18.51 -11.60 -7.32
N ASP A 124 18.94 -10.61 -8.10
CA ASP A 124 19.88 -9.58 -7.64
C ASP A 124 19.10 -8.38 -7.09
N ASN A 125 18.28 -7.77 -7.95
CA ASN A 125 17.45 -6.64 -7.58
C ASN A 125 16.27 -6.44 -8.56
N ILE A 126 15.31 -5.64 -8.13
CA ILE A 126 14.19 -5.18 -8.95
C ILE A 126 14.18 -3.66 -8.94
N VAL A 127 14.20 -3.04 -10.10
CA VAL A 127 14.09 -1.58 -10.24
C VAL A 127 12.67 -1.27 -10.68
N ILE A 128 11.95 -0.40 -9.96
CA ILE A 128 10.58 0.00 -10.31
C ILE A 128 10.52 1.53 -10.41
N LYS A 129 9.91 2.04 -11.48
CA LYS A 129 9.57 3.45 -11.64
C LYS A 129 8.05 3.64 -11.83
N PRO A 130 7.45 4.67 -11.20
CA PRO A 130 8.07 5.64 -10.30
C PRO A 130 8.52 5.02 -8.96
N ILE A 131 9.39 5.74 -8.22
CA ILE A 131 10.02 5.24 -6.99
C ILE A 131 8.95 4.93 -5.95
N ALA A 132 8.93 3.68 -5.49
CA ALA A 132 8.05 3.17 -4.46
C ALA A 132 8.57 3.49 -3.05
N ALA A 133 7.68 3.49 -2.04
CA ALA A 133 8.02 3.88 -0.67
C ALA A 133 8.99 2.91 0.02
N GLY A 134 8.92 1.62 -0.34
CA GLY A 134 9.80 0.56 0.15
C GLY A 134 11.06 0.29 -0.68
N ALA A 135 11.24 1.03 -1.78
CA ALA A 135 12.47 0.99 -2.55
C ALA A 135 13.54 1.87 -1.89
N ASP A 136 14.80 1.70 -2.26
CA ASP A 136 15.78 2.76 -2.07
C ASP A 136 15.25 4.04 -2.72
N LYS A 137 14.93 5.03 -1.88
CA LYS A 137 14.21 6.27 -2.23
C LYS A 137 14.97 7.14 -3.24
N THR A 138 16.23 6.80 -3.53
CA THR A 138 17.07 7.49 -4.50
C THR A 138 17.18 6.77 -5.84
N THR A 139 17.00 5.45 -5.87
CA THR A 139 17.27 4.61 -7.06
C THR A 139 16.08 3.76 -7.52
N GLY A 140 15.02 3.63 -6.71
CA GLY A 140 13.86 2.79 -7.02
C GLY A 140 14.16 1.28 -6.96
N VAL A 141 15.27 0.92 -6.30
CA VAL A 141 15.77 -0.45 -6.22
C VAL A 141 15.19 -1.17 -5.01
N PHE A 142 14.59 -2.33 -5.25
CA PHE A 142 14.26 -3.34 -4.26
C PHE A 142 15.33 -4.43 -4.28
N THR A 143 15.97 -4.66 -3.14
CA THR A 143 16.99 -5.70 -3.02
C THR A 143 16.37 -7.09 -2.95
N ALA A 144 17.11 -8.11 -3.38
CA ALA A 144 16.68 -9.50 -3.26
C ALA A 144 16.24 -9.88 -1.84
N LYS A 145 16.90 -9.33 -0.81
CA LYS A 145 16.50 -9.56 0.59
C LYS A 145 15.11 -9.01 0.89
N GLN A 146 14.78 -7.81 0.46
CA GLN A 146 13.46 -7.21 0.70
C GLN A 146 12.35 -8.02 0.00
N VAL A 147 12.58 -8.39 -1.26
CA VAL A 147 11.58 -9.11 -2.07
C VAL A 147 11.40 -10.55 -1.57
N LEU A 148 12.48 -11.26 -1.26
CA LEU A 148 12.44 -12.69 -0.89
C LEU A 148 12.14 -12.92 0.60
N SER A 149 12.44 -11.96 1.47
CA SER A 149 12.09 -12.04 2.91
C SER A 149 10.70 -11.45 3.23
N SER A 150 10.06 -10.79 2.27
CA SER A 150 8.63 -10.48 2.29
C SER A 150 7.81 -11.77 2.19
N LYS A 151 7.87 -12.58 3.25
CA LYS A 151 6.83 -13.55 3.54
C LYS A 151 5.58 -12.75 3.87
N ALA A 152 4.58 -12.86 3.00
CA ALA A 152 3.21 -12.52 3.33
C ALA A 152 2.89 -13.14 4.70
N LYS A 153 2.70 -12.27 5.70
CA LYS A 153 2.34 -12.67 7.04
C LYS A 153 0.84 -12.89 7.12
#